data_AF-A0A8C7RFC2-F1
#
_entry.id   AF-A0A8C7RFC2-F1
#
_cell.length_a   1.000
_cell.length_b   1.000
_cell.length_c   1.000
_cell.angle_alpha   90.00
_cell.angle_beta   90.00
_cell.angle_gamma   90.00
#
_symmetry.space_group_name_H-M   'P 1'
#
loop_
_entity.id
_entity.type
_entity.pdbx_description
1 polymer ?
#
loop_
_entity_poly.entity_id
_entity_poly.type
_entity_poly.pdbx_seq_one_letter_code
_entity_poly.pdbx_strand_id
1 'polypeptide(L)'
;MSDMRQSLLRRDALSAAKEVLYHLDIYLSGQVQNNPSPSVDTPTLELVEEFILHRRMSALQELQLLEIMCSCFQEQSRDAVRQLIFSALFTLQGNQADESRMALLGKLVSMAIAVGRVPILECAATWLQRSHPVYCRRLARVLVDDYCSLLPGSMVPTLNNLSCSCPPFCCQFITAVTTLYDLSTGTHTPTR
;
A
#
# COMPACT_ATOMS: atom_id res chain seq x y z
N MET A 1 24.71 -4.32 6.43
CA MET A 1 23.92 -3.29 5.72
C MET A 1 24.74 -2.56 4.65
N SER A 2 25.95 -2.07 4.97
CA SER A 2 26.84 -1.35 4.04
C SER A 2 27.17 -2.13 2.76
N ASP A 3 27.53 -3.41 2.87
CA ASP A 3 27.86 -4.25 1.69
C ASP A 3 26.66 -4.49 0.78
N MET A 4 25.48 -4.68 1.37
CA MET A 4 24.23 -4.82 0.62
C MET A 4 23.91 -3.54 -0.14
N ARG A 5 23.94 -2.39 0.53
CA ARG A 5 23.71 -1.08 -0.09
C ARG A 5 24.66 -0.88 -1.29
N GLN A 6 25.94 -1.19 -1.13
CA GLN A 6 26.93 -1.07 -2.20
C GLN A 6 26.65 -2.00 -3.40
N SER A 7 26.16 -3.21 -3.14
CA SER A 7 25.73 -4.15 -4.18
C SER A 7 24.51 -3.63 -4.94
N LEU A 8 23.52 -3.06 -4.23
CA LEU A 8 22.30 -2.52 -4.81
C LEU A 8 22.55 -1.29 -5.70
N LEU A 9 23.52 -0.44 -5.34
CA LEU A 9 23.87 0.75 -6.12
C LEU A 9 24.36 0.42 -7.54
N ARG A 10 24.92 -0.77 -7.75
CA ARG A 10 25.41 -1.23 -9.07
C ARG A 10 24.31 -1.81 -9.96
N ARG A 11 23.10 -2.03 -9.43
CA ARG A 11 21.98 -2.63 -10.14
C ARG A 11 21.07 -1.58 -10.77
N ASP A 12 20.34 -1.98 -11.80
CA ASP A 12 19.22 -1.18 -12.28
C ASP A 12 18.13 -1.03 -11.20
N ALA A 13 17.24 -0.05 -11.39
CA ALA A 13 16.25 0.32 -10.37
C ALA A 13 15.33 -0.85 -9.99
N LEU A 14 14.83 -1.60 -10.98
CA LEU A 14 13.88 -2.69 -10.74
C LEU A 14 14.57 -3.88 -10.05
N SER A 15 15.76 -4.27 -10.51
CA SER A 15 16.53 -5.35 -9.89
C SER A 15 16.96 -5.02 -8.46
N ALA A 16 17.29 -3.76 -8.17
CA ALA A 16 17.58 -3.32 -6.81
C ALA A 16 16.33 -3.39 -5.91
N ALA A 17 15.19 -2.88 -6.38
CA ALA A 17 13.93 -2.93 -5.65
C ALA A 17 13.49 -4.37 -5.35
N LYS A 18 13.61 -5.28 -6.33
CA LYS A 18 13.33 -6.71 -6.16
C LYS A 18 14.21 -7.34 -5.08
N GLU A 19 15.51 -7.03 -5.08
CA GLU A 19 16.44 -7.53 -4.07
C GLU A 19 16.13 -6.97 -2.68
N VAL A 20 15.73 -5.71 -2.57
CA VAL A 20 15.30 -5.12 -1.29
C VAL A 20 14.04 -5.82 -0.77
N LEU A 21 13.04 -6.06 -1.62
CA LEU A 21 11.83 -6.82 -1.23
C LEU A 21 12.16 -8.24 -0.76
N TYR A 22 13.06 -8.93 -1.47
CA TYR A 22 13.51 -10.27 -1.08
C TYR A 22 14.23 -10.27 0.28
N HIS A 23 15.11 -9.29 0.51
CA HIS A 23 15.80 -9.15 1.78
C HIS A 23 14.85 -8.79 2.93
N LEU A 24 13.88 -7.90 2.69
CA LEU A 24 12.83 -7.58 3.67
C LEU A 24 12.09 -8.84 4.11
N ASP A 25 11.72 -9.68 3.15
CA ASP A 25 10.99 -10.93 3.42
C ASP A 25 11.78 -11.87 4.34
N ILE A 26 13.06 -12.11 4.03
CA ILE A 26 13.95 -12.96 4.83
C ILE A 26 14.17 -12.34 6.21
N TYR A 27 14.56 -11.07 6.25
CA TYR A 27 14.90 -10.37 7.49
C TYR A 27 13.71 -10.34 8.45
N LEU A 28 12.54 -9.92 7.96
CA LEU A 28 11.33 -9.81 8.78
C LEU A 28 10.77 -11.18 9.14
N SER A 29 10.91 -12.20 8.29
CA SER A 29 10.59 -13.58 8.66
C SER A 29 11.41 -14.05 9.86
N GLY A 30 12.72 -13.75 9.87
CA GLY A 30 13.61 -14.01 11.00
C GLY A 30 13.23 -13.20 12.24
N GLN A 31 12.86 -11.93 12.08
CA GLN A 31 12.39 -11.08 13.19
C GLN A 31 11.15 -11.67 13.88
N VAL A 32 10.13 -12.05 13.11
CA VAL A 32 8.90 -12.62 13.68
C VAL A 32 9.14 -13.99 14.34
N GLN A 33 10.17 -14.74 13.92
CA GLN A 33 10.53 -16.01 14.56
C GLN A 33 11.28 -15.81 15.88
N ASN A 34 12.18 -14.83 15.93
CA ASN A 34 13.16 -14.73 17.02
C ASN A 34 12.82 -13.65 18.04
N ASN A 35 11.96 -12.69 17.71
CA ASN A 35 11.62 -11.56 18.57
C ASN A 35 10.13 -11.56 18.94
N PRO A 36 9.79 -11.46 20.25
CA PRO A 36 8.41 -11.45 20.71
C PRO A 36 7.65 -10.16 20.32
N SER A 37 8.38 -9.08 20.01
CA SER A 37 7.84 -7.81 19.53
C SER A 37 8.60 -7.34 18.29
N PRO A 38 8.35 -7.93 17.11
CA PRO A 38 9.09 -7.60 15.90
C PRO A 38 8.75 -6.17 15.44
N SER A 39 9.77 -5.43 15.00
CA SER A 39 9.64 -4.08 14.46
C SER A 39 10.55 -3.90 13.25
N VAL A 40 10.28 -2.86 12.46
CA VAL A 40 11.15 -2.47 11.35
C VAL A 40 12.16 -1.45 11.87
N ASP A 41 13.44 -1.73 11.69
CA ASP A 41 14.54 -0.88 12.10
C ASP A 41 14.80 0.25 11.08
N THR A 42 15.34 1.38 11.55
CA THR A 42 15.62 2.56 10.73
C THR A 42 16.46 2.26 9.49
N PRO A 43 17.56 1.47 9.58
CA PRO A 43 18.37 1.16 8.40
C PRO A 43 17.59 0.44 7.29
N THR A 44 16.61 -0.38 7.66
CA THR A 44 15.73 -1.06 6.70
C THR A 44 14.78 -0.08 6.02
N LEU A 45 14.26 0.90 6.77
CA LEU A 45 13.42 1.97 6.20
C LEU A 45 14.22 2.85 5.21
N GLU A 46 15.48 3.15 5.52
CA GLU A 46 16.35 3.91 4.62
C GLU A 46 16.60 3.18 3.28
N LEU A 47 16.78 1.84 3.30
CA LEU A 47 16.92 1.06 2.08
C LEU A 47 15.65 1.09 1.22
N VAL A 48 14.48 1.01 1.85
CA VAL A 48 13.20 1.13 1.14
C VAL A 48 13.07 2.49 0.48
N GLU A 49 13.36 3.56 1.22
CA GLU A 49 13.32 4.93 0.67
C GLU A 49 14.26 5.08 -0.51
N GLU A 50 15.52 4.68 -0.35
CA GLU A 50 16.53 4.86 -1.37
C GLU A 50 16.24 4.04 -2.63
N PHE A 51 15.90 2.76 -2.50
CA PHE A 51 15.87 1.83 -3.63
C PHE A 51 14.49 1.57 -4.21
N ILE A 52 13.41 1.79 -3.45
CA ILE A 52 12.03 1.58 -3.91
C ILE A 52 11.35 2.92 -4.21
N LEU A 53 11.50 3.93 -3.34
CA LEU A 53 10.71 5.16 -3.40
C LEU A 53 11.38 6.30 -4.17
N HIS A 54 12.71 6.41 -4.10
CA HIS A 54 13.46 7.52 -4.72
C HIS A 54 14.06 7.18 -6.09
N ARG A 55 14.21 5.90 -6.44
CA ARG A 55 14.77 5.55 -7.77
C ARG A 55 13.75 5.82 -8.86
N ARG A 56 14.15 6.62 -9.83
CA ARG A 56 13.38 6.83 -11.06
C ARG A 56 13.23 5.52 -11.81
N MET A 57 11.99 5.16 -12.08
CA MET A 57 11.60 4.03 -12.92
C MET A 57 10.80 4.55 -14.11
N SER A 58 10.91 3.87 -15.26
CA SER A 58 9.95 4.05 -16.35
C SER A 58 8.56 3.53 -15.96
N ALA A 59 7.51 3.94 -16.66
CA ALA A 59 6.15 3.43 -16.39
C ALA A 59 6.05 1.90 -16.49
N LEU A 60 6.79 1.28 -17.43
CA LEU A 60 6.87 -0.17 -17.54
C LEU A 60 7.53 -0.81 -16.31
N GLN A 61 8.66 -0.25 -15.85
CA GLN A 61 9.35 -0.76 -14.66
C GLN A 61 8.52 -0.57 -13.39
N GLU A 62 7.78 0.54 -13.29
CA GLU A 62 6.87 0.75 -12.17
C GLU A 62 5.74 -0.28 -12.16
N LEU A 63 5.15 -0.59 -13.32
CA LEU A 63 4.17 -1.68 -13.43
C LEU A 63 4.76 -3.04 -13.03
N GLN A 64 5.96 -3.35 -13.51
CA GLN A 64 6.67 -4.58 -13.13
C GLN A 64 6.98 -4.63 -11.63
N LEU A 65 7.31 -3.50 -11.01
CA LEU A 65 7.50 -3.43 -9.56
C LEU A 65 6.21 -3.78 -8.83
N LEU A 66 5.07 -3.23 -9.25
CA LEU A 66 3.76 -3.54 -8.64
C LEU A 66 3.41 -5.03 -8.77
N GLU A 67 3.70 -5.66 -9.91
CA GLU A 67 3.54 -7.11 -10.11
C GLU A 67 4.43 -7.93 -9.16
N ILE A 68 5.70 -7.53 -9.00
CA ILE A 68 6.64 -8.16 -8.07
C ILE A 68 6.15 -8.02 -6.63
N MET A 69 5.67 -6.82 -6.24
CA MET A 69 5.11 -6.60 -4.92
C MET A 69 3.87 -7.48 -4.69
N CYS A 70 2.95 -7.54 -5.66
CA CYS A 70 1.79 -8.44 -5.59
C CYS A 70 2.20 -9.90 -5.37
N SER A 71 3.20 -10.37 -6.11
CA SER A 71 3.72 -11.74 -5.97
C SER A 71 4.36 -11.95 -4.59
N CYS A 72 5.18 -11.00 -4.12
CA CYS A 72 5.82 -11.03 -2.81
C CYS A 72 4.80 -11.17 -1.67
N PHE A 73 3.75 -10.34 -1.66
CA PHE A 73 2.69 -10.43 -0.65
C PHE A 73 1.87 -11.72 -0.77
N GLN A 74 1.61 -12.19 -2.00
CA GLN A 74 0.86 -13.42 -2.22
C GLN A 74 1.63 -14.66 -1.73
N GLU A 75 2.95 -14.71 -1.96
CA GLU A 75 3.82 -15.84 -1.64
C GLU A 75 4.17 -15.94 -0.15
N GLN A 76 4.35 -14.81 0.55
CA GLN A 76 4.65 -14.81 1.98
C GLN A 76 3.48 -15.40 2.77
N SER A 77 3.66 -16.51 3.48
CA SER A 77 2.56 -17.23 4.16
C SER A 77 2.20 -16.68 5.54
N ARG A 78 3.03 -15.81 6.13
CA ARG A 78 2.86 -15.30 7.49
C ARG A 78 2.32 -13.87 7.46
N ASP A 79 1.10 -13.68 7.94
CA ASP A 79 0.45 -12.37 7.96
C ASP A 79 1.23 -11.33 8.75
N ALA A 80 1.86 -11.72 9.85
CA ALA A 80 2.72 -10.82 10.62
C ALA A 80 3.91 -10.29 9.80
N VAL A 81 4.49 -11.12 8.92
CA VAL A 81 5.59 -10.69 8.04
C VAL A 81 5.05 -9.76 6.95
N ARG A 82 3.91 -10.10 6.32
CA ARG A 82 3.24 -9.22 5.35
C ARG A 82 2.98 -7.83 5.93
N GLN A 83 2.43 -7.76 7.14
CA GLN A 83 2.14 -6.50 7.83
C GLN A 83 3.41 -5.69 8.12
N LEU A 84 4.51 -6.34 8.49
CA LEU A 84 5.79 -5.66 8.69
C LEU A 84 6.41 -5.16 7.37
N ILE A 85 6.33 -5.95 6.30
CA ILE A 85 6.77 -5.51 4.96
C ILE A 85 5.95 -4.29 4.52
N PHE A 86 4.62 -4.37 4.67
CA PHE A 86 3.72 -3.26 4.34
C PHE A 86 4.03 -2.01 5.18
N SER A 87 4.29 -2.20 6.47
CA SER A 87 4.72 -1.13 7.38
C SER A 87 6.04 -0.50 6.94
N ALA A 88 7.04 -1.30 6.55
CA ALA A 88 8.32 -0.79 6.06
C ALA A 88 8.15 0.07 4.78
N LEU A 89 7.24 -0.35 3.91
CA LEU A 89 6.94 0.31 2.63
C LEU A 89 6.11 1.59 2.80
N PHE A 90 5.15 1.61 3.72
CA PHE A 90 4.10 2.63 3.74
C PHE A 90 3.89 3.34 5.08
N THR A 91 4.77 3.13 6.07
CA THR A 91 4.77 3.98 7.26
C THR A 91 5.19 5.39 6.87
N LEU A 92 4.33 6.35 7.19
CA LEU A 92 4.57 7.76 6.93
C LEU A 92 5.42 8.35 8.05
N GLN A 93 6.45 9.10 7.68
CA GLN A 93 7.44 9.66 8.61
C GLN A 93 7.35 11.19 8.76
N GLY A 94 6.45 11.85 8.03
CA GLY A 94 6.37 13.30 7.94
C GLY A 94 7.50 13.91 7.11
N ASN A 95 8.12 13.11 6.23
CA ASN A 95 9.27 13.51 5.40
C ASN A 95 8.86 13.63 3.91
N GLN A 96 9.79 14.05 3.06
CA GLN A 96 9.51 14.23 1.61
C GLN A 96 9.23 12.91 0.87
N ALA A 97 9.68 11.77 1.43
CA ALA A 97 9.44 10.46 0.82
C ALA A 97 7.96 10.02 0.95
N ASP A 98 7.20 10.61 1.88
CA ASP A 98 5.78 10.30 2.09
C ASP A 98 4.91 10.52 0.85
N GLU A 99 5.26 11.49 -0.01
CA GLU A 99 4.55 11.70 -1.27
C GLU A 99 4.75 10.52 -2.23
N SER A 100 6.00 10.05 -2.38
CA SER A 100 6.30 8.83 -3.15
C SER A 100 5.66 7.58 -2.53
N ARG A 101 5.65 7.47 -1.19
CA ARG A 101 4.98 6.36 -0.46
C ARG A 101 3.50 6.34 -0.76
N MET A 102 2.83 7.49 -0.66
CA MET A 102 1.39 7.61 -0.93
C MET A 102 1.06 7.31 -2.39
N ALA A 103 1.88 7.76 -3.34
CA ALA A 103 1.69 7.45 -4.75
C ALA A 103 1.83 5.95 -5.03
N LEU A 104 2.87 5.30 -4.50
CA LEU A 104 3.08 3.86 -4.66
C LEU A 104 1.98 3.05 -3.95
N LEU A 105 1.57 3.46 -2.75
CA LEU A 105 0.47 2.85 -1.99
C LEU A 105 -0.83 2.87 -2.79
N GLY A 106 -1.19 4.02 -3.35
CA GLY A 106 -2.38 4.17 -4.18
C GLY A 106 -2.39 3.20 -5.37
N LYS A 107 -1.27 3.16 -6.12
CA LYS A 107 -1.12 2.26 -7.27
C LYS A 107 -1.18 0.78 -6.87
N LEU A 108 -0.50 0.40 -5.79
CA LEU A 108 -0.47 -0.98 -5.31
C LEU A 108 -1.86 -1.45 -4.85
N VAL A 109 -2.56 -0.63 -4.05
CA VAL A 109 -3.91 -0.96 -3.57
C VAL A 109 -4.90 -0.98 -4.73
N SER A 110 -4.81 -0.02 -5.65
CA SER A 110 -5.64 0.01 -6.86
C SER A 110 -5.45 -1.26 -7.69
N MET A 111 -4.21 -1.68 -7.95
CA MET A 111 -3.92 -2.92 -8.66
C MET A 111 -4.39 -4.16 -7.87
N ALA A 112 -4.21 -4.18 -6.54
CA ALA A 112 -4.66 -5.28 -5.69
C ALA A 112 -6.18 -5.47 -5.72
N ILE A 113 -6.96 -4.38 -5.80
CA ILE A 113 -8.41 -4.45 -6.03
C ILE A 113 -8.68 -5.04 -7.42
N ALA A 114 -8.03 -4.54 -8.47
CA ALA A 114 -8.28 -4.93 -9.85
C ALA A 114 -8.03 -6.42 -10.10
N VAL A 115 -6.98 -6.99 -9.49
CA VAL A 115 -6.57 -8.38 -9.70
C VAL A 115 -6.84 -9.29 -8.49
N GLY A 116 -7.57 -8.81 -7.48
CA GLY A 116 -8.04 -9.61 -6.34
C GLY A 116 -6.94 -10.09 -5.37
N ARG A 117 -5.92 -9.28 -5.07
CA ARG A 117 -4.84 -9.63 -4.12
C ARG A 117 -5.22 -9.35 -2.68
N VAL A 118 -6.02 -10.25 -2.09
CA VAL A 118 -6.51 -10.17 -0.70
C VAL A 118 -5.40 -9.88 0.34
N PRO A 119 -4.20 -10.51 0.30
CA PRO A 119 -3.17 -10.22 1.31
C PRO A 119 -2.72 -8.76 1.38
N ILE A 120 -2.70 -8.06 0.24
CA ILE A 120 -2.38 -6.62 0.19
C ILE A 120 -3.54 -5.81 0.78
N LEU A 121 -4.78 -6.17 0.43
CA LEU A 121 -5.97 -5.49 0.91
C LEU A 121 -6.11 -5.60 2.44
N GLU A 122 -5.77 -6.73 3.03
CA GLU A 122 -5.74 -6.91 4.48
C GLU A 122 -4.70 -6.01 5.17
N CYS A 123 -3.50 -5.90 4.60
CA CYS A 123 -2.48 -4.97 5.09
C CYS A 123 -2.93 -3.50 4.95
N ALA A 124 -3.54 -3.16 3.81
CA ALA A 124 -4.09 -1.83 3.57
C ALA A 124 -5.25 -1.50 4.51
N ALA A 125 -6.06 -2.48 4.91
CA ALA A 125 -7.12 -2.31 5.90
C ALA A 125 -6.53 -1.93 7.27
N THR A 126 -5.50 -2.65 7.72
CA THR A 126 -4.79 -2.34 8.97
C THR A 126 -4.13 -0.97 8.90
N TRP A 127 -3.54 -0.62 7.75
CA TRP A 127 -2.95 0.69 7.53
C TRP A 127 -3.99 1.81 7.60
N LEU A 128 -5.14 1.66 6.93
CA LEU A 128 -6.24 2.63 6.96
C LEU A 128 -6.78 2.84 8.38
N GLN A 129 -6.90 1.75 9.15
CA GLN A 129 -7.39 1.80 10.52
C GLN A 129 -6.46 2.58 11.47
N ARG A 130 -5.15 2.54 11.23
CA ARG A 130 -4.11 3.13 12.10
C ARG A 130 -3.61 4.50 11.63
N SER A 131 -3.93 4.88 10.40
CA SER A 131 -3.42 6.09 9.78
C SER A 131 -4.24 7.33 10.13
N HIS A 132 -3.61 8.49 10.05
CA HIS A 132 -4.31 9.75 10.24
C HIS A 132 -5.40 9.95 9.16
N PRO A 133 -6.60 10.46 9.49
CA PRO A 133 -7.72 10.57 8.55
C PRO A 133 -7.41 11.31 7.24
N VAL A 134 -6.48 12.27 7.27
CA VAL A 134 -6.01 12.98 6.07
C VAL A 134 -5.42 12.02 5.03
N TYR A 135 -4.62 11.04 5.45
CA TYR A 135 -3.99 10.07 4.54
C TYR A 135 -5.00 9.02 4.06
N CYS A 136 -5.93 8.61 4.93
CA CYS A 136 -7.03 7.73 4.54
C CYS A 136 -7.88 8.38 3.42
N ARG A 137 -8.21 9.67 3.55
CA ARG A 137 -8.90 10.44 2.49
C ARG A 137 -8.08 10.50 1.21
N ARG A 138 -6.77 10.72 1.28
CA ARG A 138 -5.91 10.76 0.10
C ARG A 138 -5.94 9.43 -0.66
N LEU A 139 -5.77 8.31 0.03
CA LEU A 139 -5.86 6.98 -0.58
C LEU A 139 -7.26 6.75 -1.16
N ALA A 140 -8.32 7.07 -0.41
CA ALA A 140 -9.68 6.88 -0.87
C ALA A 140 -9.99 7.69 -2.14
N ARG A 141 -9.49 8.93 -2.24
CA ARG A 141 -9.68 9.77 -3.43
C ARG A 141 -9.04 9.14 -4.67
N VAL A 142 -7.80 8.68 -4.56
CA VAL A 142 -7.11 8.00 -5.68
C VAL A 142 -7.91 6.80 -6.17
N LEU A 143 -8.40 5.97 -5.26
CA LEU A 143 -9.20 4.78 -5.62
C LEU A 143 -10.58 5.16 -6.21
N VAL A 144 -11.23 6.19 -5.69
CA VAL A 144 -12.49 6.68 -6.26
C VAL A 144 -12.27 7.19 -7.68
N ASP A 145 -11.22 7.97 -7.92
CA ASP A 145 -10.89 8.48 -9.25
C ASP A 145 -10.63 7.31 -10.23
N ASP A 146 -9.87 6.29 -9.79
CA ASP A 146 -9.56 5.11 -10.60
C ASP A 146 -10.82 4.27 -10.97
N TYR A 147 -11.72 4.04 -10.03
CA TYR A 147 -12.85 3.11 -10.21
C TYR A 147 -14.18 3.76 -10.57
N CYS A 148 -14.34 5.07 -10.33
CA CYS A 148 -15.58 5.79 -10.57
C CYS A 148 -15.46 6.75 -11.76
N SER A 149 -14.31 7.43 -11.90
CA SER A 149 -14.12 8.42 -12.96
C SER A 149 -13.61 7.81 -14.27
N LEU A 150 -12.72 6.81 -14.18
CA LEU A 150 -12.18 6.15 -15.38
C LEU A 150 -13.08 5.01 -15.91
N LEU A 151 -13.92 4.41 -15.05
CA LEU A 151 -14.80 3.29 -15.41
C LEU A 151 -16.23 3.46 -14.86
N PRO A 152 -17.08 4.27 -15.51
CA PRO A 152 -18.47 4.45 -15.11
C PRO A 152 -19.20 3.10 -15.03
N GLY A 153 -19.66 2.71 -13.83
CA GLY A 153 -20.37 1.45 -13.58
C GLY A 153 -19.53 0.30 -13.00
N SER A 154 -18.21 0.43 -12.92
CA SER A 154 -17.33 -0.60 -12.33
C SER A 154 -17.35 -0.62 -10.79
N MET A 155 -17.63 0.52 -10.15
CA MET A 155 -17.60 0.66 -8.69
C MET A 155 -18.52 -0.32 -7.95
N VAL A 156 -19.77 -0.49 -8.42
CA VAL A 156 -20.75 -1.37 -7.75
C VAL A 156 -20.32 -2.84 -7.75
N PRO A 157 -19.98 -3.47 -8.90
CA PRO A 157 -19.48 -4.84 -8.90
C PRO A 157 -18.15 -4.99 -8.16
N THR A 158 -17.24 -4.01 -8.24
CA THR A 158 -15.98 -4.01 -7.48
C THR A 158 -16.22 -3.99 -5.98
N LEU A 159 -17.10 -3.11 -5.48
CA LEU A 159 -17.44 -3.05 -4.06
C LEU A 159 -18.13 -4.32 -3.57
N ASN A 160 -19.05 -4.89 -4.35
CA ASN A 160 -19.68 -6.16 -4.01
C ASN A 160 -18.64 -7.28 -3.89
N ASN A 161 -17.71 -7.37 -4.84
CA ASN A 161 -16.62 -8.34 -4.78
C ASN A 161 -15.74 -8.11 -3.53
N LEU A 162 -15.31 -6.87 -3.28
CA LEU A 162 -14.51 -6.52 -2.10
C LEU A 162 -15.22 -6.85 -0.78
N SER A 163 -16.53 -6.62 -0.70
CA SER A 163 -17.31 -6.94 0.50
C SER A 163 -17.33 -8.44 0.81
N CYS A 164 -17.24 -9.29 -0.22
CA CYS A 164 -17.15 -10.74 -0.06
C CYS A 164 -15.70 -11.20 0.16
N SER A 165 -14.74 -10.65 -0.57
CA SER A 165 -13.35 -11.15 -0.60
C SER A 165 -12.45 -10.56 0.49
N CYS A 166 -12.65 -9.30 0.88
CA CYS A 166 -11.89 -8.66 1.96
C CYS A 166 -12.78 -7.66 2.74
N PRO A 167 -13.70 -8.15 3.60
CA PRO A 167 -14.59 -7.31 4.39
C PRO A 167 -13.87 -6.22 5.23
N PRO A 168 -12.72 -6.51 5.88
CA PRO A 168 -12.00 -5.49 6.65
C PRO A 168 -11.58 -4.29 5.80
N PHE A 169 -11.02 -4.55 4.61
CA PHE A 169 -10.63 -3.47 3.69
C PHE A 169 -11.84 -2.70 3.20
N CYS A 170 -12.91 -3.40 2.80
CA CYS A 170 -14.13 -2.77 2.32
C CYS A 170 -14.73 -1.81 3.37
N CYS A 171 -14.78 -2.24 4.64
CA CYS A 171 -15.25 -1.41 5.75
C CYS A 171 -14.40 -0.14 5.93
N GLN A 172 -13.07 -0.28 5.95
CA GLN A 172 -12.16 0.86 6.12
C GLN A 172 -12.20 1.80 4.91
N PHE A 173 -12.31 1.25 3.71
CA PHE A 173 -12.42 2.02 2.48
C PHE A 173 -13.72 2.85 2.44
N ILE A 174 -14.87 2.22 2.72
CA ILE A 174 -16.15 2.93 2.81
C ILE A 174 -16.06 4.05 3.85
N THR A 175 -15.49 3.77 5.02
CA THR A 175 -15.29 4.77 6.08
C THR A 175 -14.44 5.95 5.59
N ALA A 176 -13.35 5.69 4.85
CA ALA A 176 -12.53 6.75 4.29
C ALA A 176 -13.28 7.54 3.21
N VAL A 177 -14.05 6.87 2.35
CA VAL A 177 -14.85 7.49 1.29
C VAL A 177 -15.95 8.38 1.85
N THR A 178 -16.66 7.96 2.91
CA THR A 178 -17.70 8.81 3.52
C THR A 178 -17.16 10.11 4.10
N THR A 179 -15.87 10.16 4.46
CA THR A 179 -15.22 11.42 4.87
C THR A 179 -14.78 12.33 3.72
N LEU A 180 -14.86 11.87 2.46
CA LEU A 180 -14.60 12.70 1.28
C LEU A 180 -15.80 13.56 0.89
N TYR A 181 -17.01 13.07 1.15
CA TYR A 181 -18.24 13.70 0.75
C TYR A 181 -18.95 14.23 1.99
N ASP A 182 -19.25 15.52 1.99
CA ASP A 182 -20.08 16.09 3.05
C ASP A 182 -21.54 15.68 2.86
N LEU A 183 -21.88 14.52 3.41
CA LEU A 183 -23.24 13.97 3.39
C LEU A 183 -24.21 14.76 4.30
N SER A 184 -23.75 15.80 5.00
CA SER A 184 -24.60 16.63 5.87
C SER A 184 -25.41 17.68 5.11
N THR A 185 -25.17 17.87 3.81
CA THR A 185 -25.93 18.80 2.96
C THR A 185 -27.26 18.19 2.46
N GLY A 186 -28.06 17.72 3.40
CA GLY A 186 -29.48 17.45 3.24
C GLY A 186 -30.33 18.63 3.73
N THR A 187 -29.98 19.88 3.43
CA THR A 187 -30.90 21.01 3.61
C THR A 187 -31.95 20.96 2.51
N HIS A 188 -32.97 20.12 2.72
CA HIS A 188 -34.30 20.45 2.22
C HIS A 188 -34.70 21.78 2.87
N THR A 189 -34.52 22.88 2.15
CA THR A 189 -35.24 24.10 2.46
C THR A 189 -36.73 23.78 2.25
N PRO A 190 -37.58 23.79 3.30
CA PRO A 190 -39.01 23.75 3.06
C PRO A 190 -39.36 25.10 2.42
N THR A 191 -39.77 25.06 1.17
CA THR A 191 -40.45 26.19 0.53
C THR A 191 -41.85 26.28 1.13
N ARG A 192 -42.00 27.05 2.21
CA ARG A 192 -43.18 27.91 2.42
C ARG A 192 -42.97 28.93 3.52
#